data_AF-A0A7M1S4P3-F1
#
_entry.id   AF-A0A7M1S4P3-F1
#
_cell.length_a   1.000
_cell.length_b   1.000
_cell.length_c   1.000
_cell.angle_alpha   90.00
_cell.angle_beta   90.00
_cell.angle_gamma   90.00
#
_symmetry.space_group_name_H-M   'P 1'
#
loop_
_entity.id
_entity.type
_entity.pdbx_description
1 polymer ?
#
loop_
_entity_poly.entity_id
_entity_poly.type
_entity_poly.pdbx_seq_one_letter_code
_entity_poly.pdbx_strand_id
1 'polypeptide(L)'
;MNSIRNKKAFSMITAIVVIVLMSTVSVFVLNLSATMTRETTAQFQREQAMLYAKSYTEYAIMAVMTNDRSVAGQCLSDIDGTIGDPDNGAGYKINVRIAYIGNTAEISNCAAIRQLDTTVVTPGSPLNIVVDTYVKYKEPDHPDPDNAKYITYHKRTLQKI
;
A
#
# COMPACT_ATOMS: atom_id res chain seq x y z
N MET A 1 22.95 -5.16 -70.21
CA MET A 1 22.05 -4.29 -69.42
C MET A 1 21.33 -4.97 -68.25
N ASN A 2 21.24 -6.32 -68.18
CA ASN A 2 20.49 -7.02 -67.11
C ASN A 2 21.19 -7.10 -65.73
N SER A 3 22.52 -7.09 -65.67
CA SER A 3 23.27 -7.18 -64.39
C SER A 3 23.09 -5.96 -63.48
N ILE A 4 22.91 -4.76 -64.04
CA ILE A 4 22.69 -3.52 -63.26
C ILE A 4 21.29 -3.50 -62.62
N ARG A 5 20.29 -4.11 -63.28
CA ARG A 5 18.91 -4.19 -62.76
C ARG A 5 18.81 -5.12 -61.54
N ASN A 6 19.54 -6.23 -61.55
CA ASN A 6 19.58 -7.19 -60.45
C ASN A 6 20.26 -6.59 -59.20
N LYS A 7 21.29 -5.76 -59.37
CA LYS A 7 21.95 -5.05 -58.24
C LYS A 7 21.04 -4.00 -57.58
N LYS A 8 20.23 -3.29 -58.37
CA LYS A 8 19.24 -2.32 -57.86
C LYS A 8 18.10 -3.00 -57.08
N ALA A 9 17.62 -4.14 -57.56
CA ALA A 9 16.58 -4.91 -56.87
C ALA A 9 17.09 -5.49 -55.53
N PHE A 10 18.31 -6.02 -55.50
CA PHE A 10 18.92 -6.53 -54.27
C PHE A 10 19.11 -5.42 -53.23
N SER A 11 19.56 -4.23 -53.64
CA SER A 11 19.71 -3.07 -52.76
C SER A 11 18.37 -2.57 -52.18
N MET A 12 17.27 -2.69 -52.93
CA MET A 12 15.96 -2.28 -52.44
C MET A 12 15.41 -3.27 -51.40
N ILE A 13 15.62 -4.58 -51.62
CA ILE A 13 15.18 -5.63 -50.70
C ILE A 13 15.94 -5.53 -49.37
N THR A 14 17.26 -5.34 -49.38
CA THR A 14 18.04 -5.19 -48.14
C THR A 14 17.62 -3.95 -47.36
N ALA A 15 17.30 -2.83 -48.02
CA ALA A 15 16.79 -1.64 -47.36
C ALA A 15 15.44 -1.88 -46.66
N ILE A 16 14.52 -2.59 -47.32
CA ILE A 16 13.22 -2.96 -46.72
C ILE A 16 13.42 -3.87 -45.50
N VAL A 17 14.30 -4.88 -45.61
CA VAL A 17 14.61 -5.78 -44.49
C VAL A 17 15.17 -5.01 -43.30
N VAL A 18 16.09 -4.06 -43.52
CA VAL A 18 16.64 -3.21 -42.45
C VAL A 18 15.55 -2.35 -41.80
N ILE A 19 14.64 -1.75 -42.59
CA ILE A 19 13.52 -0.96 -42.05
C ILE A 19 12.61 -1.83 -41.19
N VAL A 20 12.28 -3.05 -41.62
CA VAL A 20 11.45 -3.97 -40.85
C VAL A 20 12.14 -4.36 -39.54
N LEU A 21 13.44 -4.65 -39.56
CA LEU A 21 14.20 -4.96 -38.35
C LEU A 21 14.27 -3.78 -37.37
N MET A 22 14.44 -2.56 -37.88
CA MET A 22 14.42 -1.36 -37.02
C MET A 22 13.02 -1.12 -36.45
N SER A 23 11.96 -1.38 -37.23
CA SER A 23 10.57 -1.28 -36.77
C SER A 23 10.27 -2.29 -35.66
N THR A 24 10.71 -3.55 -35.78
CA THR A 24 10.42 -4.56 -34.75
C THR A 24 11.15 -4.27 -33.45
N VAL A 25 12.41 -3.83 -33.51
CA VAL A 25 13.16 -3.38 -32.32
C VAL A 25 12.49 -2.19 -31.67
N SER A 26 12.05 -1.21 -32.47
CA SER A 26 11.37 -0.01 -31.94
C SER A 26 10.07 -0.36 -31.22
N VAL A 27 9.25 -1.24 -31.81
CA VAL A 27 8.00 -1.71 -31.19
C VAL A 27 8.29 -2.49 -29.91
N PHE A 28 9.32 -3.33 -29.91
CA PHE A 28 9.73 -4.07 -28.71
C PHE A 28 10.15 -3.14 -27.57
N VAL A 29 10.96 -2.11 -27.87
CA VAL A 29 11.37 -1.10 -26.88
C VAL A 29 10.17 -0.35 -26.33
N LEU A 30 9.22 0.06 -27.17
CA LEU A 30 8.00 0.75 -26.72
C LEU A 30 7.16 -0.13 -25.80
N ASN A 31 6.97 -1.41 -26.13
CA ASN A 31 6.24 -2.35 -25.27
C ASN A 31 6.93 -2.55 -23.92
N LEU A 32 8.26 -2.63 -23.91
CA LEU A 32 9.04 -2.74 -22.67
C LEU A 32 8.89 -1.47 -21.83
N SER A 33 9.01 -0.28 -22.44
CA SER A 33 8.82 1.00 -21.74
C SER A 33 7.41 1.16 -21.17
N ALA A 34 6.37 0.75 -21.91
CA ALA A 34 4.99 0.76 -21.43
C ALA A 34 4.81 -0.17 -20.22
N THR A 35 5.43 -1.35 -20.25
CA THR A 35 5.38 -2.28 -19.11
C THR A 35 6.15 -1.74 -17.90
N MET A 36 7.37 -1.23 -18.12
CA MET A 36 8.19 -0.67 -17.05
C MET A 36 7.50 0.51 -16.36
N THR A 37 6.89 1.42 -17.12
CA THR A 37 6.16 2.56 -16.55
C THR A 37 5.01 2.10 -15.66
N ARG A 38 4.22 1.11 -16.09
CA ARG A 38 3.15 0.53 -15.28
C ARG A 38 3.66 -0.14 -13.99
N GLU A 39 4.74 -0.89 -14.06
CA GLU A 39 5.33 -1.51 -12.86
C GLU A 39 5.86 -0.44 -11.88
N THR A 40 6.47 0.63 -12.39
CA THR A 40 6.96 1.73 -11.54
C THR A 40 5.85 2.50 -10.85
N THR A 41 4.69 2.72 -11.51
CA THR A 41 3.54 3.39 -10.88
C THR A 41 2.92 2.52 -9.80
N ALA A 42 2.78 1.21 -10.04
CA ALA A 42 2.30 0.25 -9.05
C ALA A 42 3.24 0.17 -7.83
N GLN A 43 4.56 0.15 -8.06
CA GLN A 43 5.55 0.17 -7.00
C GLN A 43 5.46 1.46 -6.16
N PHE A 44 5.38 2.62 -6.82
CA PHE A 44 5.25 3.91 -6.13
C PHE A 44 4.00 3.97 -5.25
N GLN A 45 2.86 3.47 -5.72
CA GLN A 45 1.64 3.42 -4.91
C GLN A 45 1.78 2.52 -3.69
N ARG A 46 2.45 1.37 -3.84
CA ARG A 46 2.74 0.47 -2.73
C ARG A 46 3.66 1.14 -1.71
N GLU A 47 4.70 1.83 -2.16
CA GLU A 47 5.61 2.58 -1.28
C GLU A 47 4.88 3.68 -0.51
N GLN A 48 4.02 4.45 -1.17
CA GLN A 48 3.16 5.43 -0.50
C GLN A 48 2.24 4.78 0.55
N ALA A 49 1.61 3.65 0.23
CA ALA A 49 0.79 2.92 1.19
C ALA A 49 1.59 2.47 2.43
N MET A 50 2.84 2.06 2.24
CA MET A 50 3.76 1.72 3.34
C MET A 50 4.09 2.94 4.21
N LEU A 51 4.35 4.09 3.58
CA LEU A 51 4.62 5.35 4.28
C LEU A 51 3.42 5.79 5.11
N TYR A 52 2.20 5.73 4.56
CA TYR A 52 0.98 6.02 5.31
C TYR A 52 0.76 5.04 6.46
N ALA A 53 0.96 3.74 6.25
CA ALA A 53 0.86 2.78 7.34
C ALA A 53 1.84 3.12 8.48
N LYS A 54 3.07 3.52 8.14
CA LYS A 54 4.07 3.93 9.15
C LYS A 54 3.66 5.21 9.89
N SER A 55 3.26 6.26 9.20
CA SER A 55 2.87 7.52 9.86
C SER A 55 1.64 7.33 10.74
N TYR A 56 0.64 6.58 10.30
CA TYR A 56 -0.54 6.29 11.10
C TYR A 56 -0.24 5.33 12.27
N THR A 57 0.72 4.39 12.16
CA THR A 57 1.17 3.64 13.34
C THR A 57 1.79 4.55 14.40
N GLU A 58 2.63 5.51 13.99
CA GLU A 58 3.30 6.43 14.92
C GLU A 58 2.30 7.40 15.56
N TYR A 59 1.36 7.91 14.76
CA TYR A 59 0.26 8.74 15.26
C TYR A 59 -0.61 7.97 16.26
N ALA A 60 -0.94 6.70 15.97
CA ALA A 60 -1.72 5.87 16.87
C ALA A 60 -1.00 5.63 18.21
N ILE A 61 0.31 5.33 18.17
CA ILE A 61 1.12 5.17 19.39
C ILE A 61 1.10 6.47 20.20
N MET A 62 1.33 7.62 19.57
CA MET A 62 1.31 8.92 20.25
C MET A 62 -0.07 9.21 20.86
N ALA A 63 -1.15 9.05 20.09
CA ALA A 63 -2.51 9.29 20.54
C ALA A 63 -2.88 8.39 21.73
N VAL A 64 -2.45 7.13 21.67
CA VAL A 64 -2.61 6.20 22.78
C VAL A 64 -1.82 6.71 23.98
N MET A 65 -0.54 7.06 23.86
CA MET A 65 0.29 7.56 24.98
C MET A 65 -0.28 8.83 25.65
N THR A 66 -0.93 9.72 24.91
CA THR A 66 -1.51 10.96 25.45
C THR A 66 -2.86 10.79 26.11
N ASN A 67 -3.56 9.68 25.84
CA ASN A 67 -4.93 9.48 26.29
C ASN A 67 -4.97 8.81 27.67
N ASP A 68 -5.72 9.40 28.59
CA ASP A 68 -5.88 8.90 29.95
C ASP A 68 -6.92 7.76 29.97
N ARG A 69 -6.47 6.55 30.29
CA ARG A 69 -7.27 5.31 30.22
C ARG A 69 -8.00 5.01 31.52
N SER A 70 -7.79 5.85 32.54
CA SER A 70 -8.44 5.73 33.85
C SER A 70 -9.94 6.06 33.80
N VAL A 71 -10.41 6.75 32.77
CA VAL A 71 -11.82 7.14 32.59
C VAL A 71 -12.57 6.16 31.68
N ALA A 72 -13.74 5.68 32.13
CA ALA A 72 -14.59 4.74 31.41
C ALA A 72 -14.90 5.20 29.97
N GLY A 73 -14.59 4.36 28.98
CA GLY A 73 -14.91 4.62 27.57
C GLY A 73 -13.94 5.52 26.81
N GLN A 74 -12.83 5.97 27.41
CA GLN A 74 -11.83 6.80 26.72
C GLN A 74 -10.72 6.01 26.01
N CYS A 75 -10.73 4.68 26.06
CA CYS A 75 -9.75 3.87 25.35
C CYS A 75 -9.91 4.01 23.82
N LEU A 76 -8.84 4.44 23.15
CA LEU A 76 -8.82 4.63 21.71
C LEU A 76 -8.80 3.27 20.98
N SER A 77 -9.90 2.89 20.34
CA SER A 77 -9.99 1.60 19.65
C SER A 77 -9.57 1.67 18.19
N ASP A 78 -9.95 2.74 17.49
CA ASP A 78 -9.83 2.85 16.04
C ASP A 78 -9.46 4.28 15.63
N ILE A 79 -8.58 4.38 14.63
CA ILE A 79 -8.25 5.63 13.96
C ILE A 79 -8.43 5.38 12.47
N ASP A 80 -9.47 5.98 11.90
CA ASP A 80 -9.75 5.88 10.48
C ASP A 80 -9.35 7.18 9.78
N GLY A 81 -8.76 7.04 8.60
CA GLY A 81 -8.30 8.15 7.78
C GLY A 81 -8.60 7.87 6.31
N THR A 82 -8.91 8.91 5.57
CA THR A 82 -9.07 8.84 4.11
C THR A 82 -8.24 9.95 3.48
N ILE A 83 -7.40 9.58 2.52
CA ILE A 83 -6.56 10.50 1.77
C ILE A 83 -7.02 10.49 0.32
N GLY A 84 -7.42 11.65 -0.19
CA GLY A 84 -7.97 11.78 -1.54
C GLY A 84 -9.33 11.09 -1.67
N ASP A 85 -9.55 10.46 -2.82
CA ASP A 85 -10.80 9.79 -3.18
C ASP A 85 -10.56 8.30 -3.46
N PRO A 86 -10.52 7.46 -2.41
CA PRO A 86 -10.22 6.03 -2.56
C PRO A 86 -11.34 5.26 -3.28
N ASP A 87 -12.55 5.82 -3.36
CA ASP A 87 -13.69 5.15 -3.98
C ASP A 87 -13.61 5.28 -5.51
N ASN A 88 -13.15 6.44 -6.00
CA ASN A 88 -12.87 6.70 -7.42
C ASN A 88 -11.46 6.29 -7.88
N GLY A 89 -10.72 5.53 -7.07
CA GLY A 89 -9.40 4.98 -7.41
C GLY A 89 -8.22 5.97 -7.30
N ALA A 90 -8.46 7.18 -6.79
CA ALA A 90 -7.47 8.22 -6.59
C ALA A 90 -7.26 8.53 -5.10
N GLY A 91 -6.97 7.50 -4.30
CA GLY A 91 -6.78 7.70 -2.86
C GLY A 91 -6.41 6.45 -2.07
N TYR A 92 -6.27 6.67 -0.76
CA TYR A 92 -5.93 5.67 0.24
C TYR A 92 -6.94 5.70 1.37
N LYS A 93 -7.46 4.53 1.72
CA LYS A 93 -8.29 4.32 2.91
C LYS A 93 -7.45 3.67 4.00
N ILE A 94 -7.27 4.36 5.11
CA ILE A 94 -6.47 3.91 6.24
C ILE A 94 -7.42 3.52 7.38
N ASN A 95 -7.23 2.32 7.91
CA ASN A 95 -7.92 1.85 9.10
C ASN A 95 -6.86 1.37 10.09
N VAL A 96 -6.78 2.03 11.25
CA VAL A 96 -5.92 1.61 12.35
C VAL A 96 -6.78 1.00 13.44
N ARG A 97 -6.38 -0.17 13.91
CA ARG A 97 -7.01 -0.91 14.99
C ARG A 97 -6.02 -1.06 16.13
N ILE A 98 -6.41 -0.60 17.30
CA ILE A 98 -5.60 -0.69 18.51
C ILE A 98 -6.23 -1.75 19.41
N ALA A 99 -5.40 -2.65 19.92
CA ALA A 99 -5.75 -3.64 20.92
C ALA A 99 -4.79 -3.57 22.11
N TYR A 100 -5.28 -3.91 23.28
CA TYR A 100 -4.60 -3.71 24.56
C TYR A 100 -4.33 -5.05 25.25
N ILE A 101 -3.15 -5.17 25.86
CA ILE A 101 -2.70 -6.27 26.69
C ILE A 101 -2.18 -5.66 28.00
N GLY A 102 -2.82 -5.97 29.12
CA GLY A 102 -2.46 -5.34 30.39
C GLY A 102 -3.23 -5.86 31.58
N ASN A 103 -3.13 -5.15 32.70
CA ASN A 103 -3.83 -5.49 33.93
C ASN A 103 -5.30 -5.02 33.86
N THR A 104 -6.23 -5.80 34.42
CA THR A 104 -7.65 -5.43 34.56
C THR A 104 -7.88 -4.02 35.09
N ALA A 105 -7.06 -3.52 36.03
CA ALA A 105 -7.20 -2.18 36.59
C ALA A 105 -7.03 -1.06 35.53
N GLU A 106 -6.18 -1.28 34.52
CA GLU A 106 -5.82 -0.28 33.50
C GLU A 106 -6.68 -0.39 32.23
N ILE A 107 -7.21 -1.58 31.94
CA ILE A 107 -7.91 -1.85 30.66
C ILE A 107 -9.37 -2.23 30.82
N SER A 108 -9.88 -2.46 32.03
CA SER A 108 -11.29 -2.84 32.28
C SER A 108 -12.31 -1.89 31.66
N ASN A 109 -11.92 -0.62 31.50
CA ASN A 109 -12.71 0.45 30.92
C ASN A 109 -12.72 0.48 29.38
N CYS A 110 -11.88 -0.33 28.73
CA CYS A 110 -11.81 -0.45 27.28
C CYS A 110 -12.84 -1.47 26.76
N ALA A 111 -13.24 -1.37 25.49
CA ALA A 111 -14.15 -2.35 24.89
C ALA A 111 -13.57 -3.77 24.92
N ALA A 112 -14.36 -4.75 25.39
CA ALA A 112 -13.93 -6.14 25.55
C ALA A 112 -13.35 -6.77 24.27
N ILE A 113 -13.86 -6.37 23.10
CA ILE A 113 -13.36 -6.82 21.78
C ILE A 113 -11.92 -6.38 21.47
N ARG A 114 -11.38 -5.41 22.22
CA ARG A 114 -10.01 -4.89 22.07
C ARG A 114 -9.11 -5.23 23.25
N GLN A 115 -9.60 -5.98 24.23
CA GLN A 115 -8.79 -6.55 25.30
C GLN A 115 -8.33 -7.94 24.87
N LEU A 116 -7.03 -8.10 24.60
CA LEU A 116 -6.47 -9.39 24.20
C LEU A 116 -6.12 -10.25 25.41
N ASP A 117 -5.67 -9.63 26.49
CA ASP A 117 -5.47 -10.28 27.79
C ASP A 117 -5.54 -9.23 28.90
N THR A 118 -6.18 -9.61 30.00
CA THR A 118 -6.42 -8.80 31.20
C THR A 118 -5.71 -9.37 32.43
N THR A 119 -5.12 -10.55 32.32
CA THR A 119 -4.54 -11.32 33.44
C THR A 119 -3.06 -11.03 33.68
N VAL A 120 -2.56 -9.91 33.15
CA VAL A 120 -1.17 -9.50 33.36
C VAL A 120 -1.01 -8.98 34.79
N VAL A 121 -0.53 -9.85 35.69
CA VAL A 121 -0.45 -9.60 37.15
C VAL A 121 0.90 -9.03 37.59
N THR A 122 1.84 -8.76 36.67
CA THR A 122 3.18 -8.26 37.03
C THR A 122 3.10 -6.82 37.54
N PRO A 123 3.45 -6.56 38.83
CA PRO A 123 3.50 -5.21 39.37
C PRO A 123 4.62 -4.45 38.64
N GLY A 124 4.24 -3.48 37.81
CA GLY A 124 5.18 -2.67 37.04
C GLY A 124 5.44 -3.10 35.60
N SER A 125 4.60 -3.94 34.97
CA SER A 125 4.67 -4.06 33.50
C SER A 125 3.97 -2.86 32.84
N PRO A 126 4.68 -2.08 32.00
CA PRO A 126 4.05 -1.11 31.12
C PRO A 126 3.01 -1.83 30.24
N LEU A 127 1.86 -1.21 30.09
CA LEU A 127 0.77 -1.66 29.24
C LEU A 127 1.32 -1.97 27.85
N ASN A 128 0.88 -3.04 27.20
CA ASN A 128 1.30 -3.34 25.83
C ASN A 128 0.14 -3.08 24.88
N ILE A 129 0.45 -2.50 23.72
CA ILE A 129 -0.51 -2.24 22.67
C ILE A 129 -0.10 -2.95 21.39
N VAL A 130 -1.11 -3.47 20.71
CA VAL A 130 -1.00 -4.02 19.37
C VAL A 130 -1.68 -3.03 18.45
N VAL A 131 -0.92 -2.47 17.50
CA VAL A 131 -1.42 -1.52 16.51
C VAL A 131 -1.40 -2.20 15.16
N ASP A 132 -2.59 -2.47 14.63
CA ASP A 132 -2.82 -3.02 13.31
C ASP A 132 -3.23 -1.91 12.35
N THR A 133 -2.43 -1.66 11.33
CA THR A 133 -2.71 -0.66 10.30
C THR A 133 -2.99 -1.34 8.98
N TYR A 134 -4.14 -0.99 8.39
CA TYR A 134 -4.57 -1.45 7.08
C TYR A 134 -4.67 -0.23 6.17
N VAL A 135 -3.89 -0.21 5.10
CA VAL A 135 -3.97 0.81 4.05
C VAL A 135 -4.49 0.14 2.79
N LYS A 136 -5.65 0.59 2.34
CA LYS A 136 -6.34 0.06 1.15
C LYS A 136 -6.28 1.09 0.04
N TYR A 137 -5.98 0.63 -1.16
CA TYR A 137 -6.01 1.43 -2.39
C TYR A 137 -6.49 0.56 -3.55
N LYS A 138 -6.98 1.20 -4.60
CA LYS A 138 -7.36 0.54 -5.86
C LYS A 138 -6.25 0.75 -6.89
N GLU A 139 -6.15 -0.15 -7.86
CA GLU A 139 -5.28 0.06 -9.01
C GLU A 139 -5.88 1.18 -9.89
N PRO A 140 -5.09 2.20 -10.27
CA PRO A 140 -5.58 3.35 -11.03
C PRO A 140 -5.91 2.98 -12.49
N ASP A 141 -5.25 1.96 -13.04
CA ASP A 141 -5.39 1.54 -14.44
C ASP A 141 -6.44 0.42 -14.61
N HIS A 142 -7.25 0.15 -13.60
CA HIS A 142 -8.32 -0.84 -13.72
C HIS A 142 -9.42 -0.30 -14.66
N PRO A 143 -9.87 -1.07 -15.67
CA PRO A 143 -10.84 -0.59 -16.68
C PRO A 143 -12.21 -0.20 -16.10
N ASP A 144 -12.49 -0.62 -14.87
CA ASP A 144 -13.66 -0.24 -14.09
C ASP A 144 -13.19 0.20 -12.67
N PRO A 145 -12.99 1.50 -12.42
CA PRO A 145 -12.47 1.98 -11.15
C PRO A 145 -13.45 1.73 -9.98
N ASP A 146 -14.75 1.61 -10.24
CA ASP A 146 -15.76 1.37 -9.20
C ASP A 146 -15.69 -0.08 -8.69
N ASN A 147 -15.50 -1.04 -9.61
CA ASN A 147 -15.37 -2.47 -9.29
C ASN A 147 -13.92 -2.95 -9.09
N ALA A 148 -12.93 -2.05 -9.13
CA ALA A 148 -11.53 -2.41 -8.90
C ALA A 148 -11.32 -3.02 -7.52
N LYS A 149 -10.61 -4.15 -7.46
CA LYS A 149 -10.29 -4.84 -6.21
C LYS A 149 -9.37 -3.98 -5.34
N TYR A 150 -9.71 -3.83 -4.06
CA TYR A 150 -8.81 -3.20 -3.10
C TYR A 150 -7.58 -4.06 -2.83
N ILE A 151 -6.41 -3.47 -3.04
CA ILE A 151 -5.14 -3.97 -2.54
C ILE A 151 -4.98 -3.45 -1.12
N THR A 152 -4.70 -4.35 -0.18
CA THR A 152 -4.50 -3.99 1.23
C THR A 152 -3.05 -4.22 1.63
N TYR A 153 -2.38 -3.16 2.06
CA TYR A 153 -1.14 -3.26 2.81
C TYR A 153 -1.47 -3.34 4.30
N HIS A 154 -0.88 -4.31 4.99
CA HIS A 154 -1.08 -4.53 6.42
C HIS A 154 0.25 -4.48 7.15
N LYS A 155 0.29 -3.73 8.25
CA LYS A 155 1.42 -3.69 9.17
C LYS A 155 0.90 -3.78 10.61
N ARG A 156 1.41 -4.75 11.35
CA ARG A 156 1.21 -4.93 12.79
C ARG A 156 2.44 -4.44 13.55
N THR A 157 2.24 -3.73 14.65
CA THR A 157 3.32 -3.31 15.54
C THR A 157 2.91 -3.58 16.99
N LEU A 158 3.85 -4.11 17.78
CA LEU A 158 3.71 -4.29 19.21
C LEU A 158 4.55 -3.23 19.91
N GLN A 159 3.93 -2.44 20.77
CA GLN A 159 4.62 -1.40 21.52
C GLN A 159 4.32 -1.57 23.00
N LYS A 160 5.39 -1.50 23.79
CA LYS A 160 5.33 -1.38 25.24
C LYS A 160 5.23 0.10 25.60
N ILE A 161 4.21 0.48 26.37
CA ILE A 161 3.88 1.87 26.75
C ILE A 161 3.85 2.06 28.25
#